data_AF-L7JHR2-F1
#
_entry.id   AF-L7JHR2-F1
#
_cell.length_a   1.000
_cell.length_b   1.000
_cell.length_c   1.000
_cell.angle_alpha   90.00
_cell.angle_beta   90.00
_cell.angle_gamma   90.00
#
_symmetry.space_group_name_H-M   'P 1'
#
loop_
_entity.id
_entity.type
_entity.pdbx_description
1 polymer ?
#
loop_
_entity_poly.entity_id
_entity_poly.type
_entity_poly.pdbx_seq_one_letter_code
_entity_poly.pdbx_strand_id
1 'polypeptide(L)'
;MSKTKAGAALAQHHLLYLVNHVFLPPKLPSGDDESPTQKAIMLSTVYDALATISVRTQDNIQFDKCKLNVTILEMVNGKLGFVVLHIVKQNAGVMIIRTLDKMQLDLFELSPRNKNTMASAGRFRRYFPGVAIAMRMEDYIGKTNFVSSILSMLYKLASAKTPGFYPKVKKAGQFYDEERNTPSPHNMTEFVTAFFGPVTKPVKDAGFWKNTRDEIMWNDAFMPWRRSPLWLLLRVAMQLLWHRQSPEDGLNMYKAFMLYLSARILRISANIRLDSDYLEIMRFKVARRRLKLTSAGRSSQFELPESVLQAVDGFLGNPEGVSMVHLTIMELWVVCDKLAIRSQPFLREYWPQIPIHLLQSLVLPFSQDMVRLKKVKLYFQLKFQKADLTLPNIFDSFGDRNLDKIKYFPAFLYRPSERPWGLSSNIIIAN
;
A
#
# COMPACT_ATOMS: atom_id res chain seq x y z
N MET A 1 -9.37 27.34 -23.97
CA MET A 1 -8.59 26.07 -23.96
C MET A 1 -7.56 25.93 -22.82
N SER A 2 -7.06 27.00 -22.18
CA SER A 2 -6.02 26.89 -21.13
C SER A 2 -6.55 26.47 -19.73
N LYS A 3 -7.70 26.99 -19.29
CA LYS A 3 -8.27 26.70 -17.96
C LYS A 3 -8.65 25.22 -17.77
N THR A 4 -9.19 24.58 -18.80
CA THR A 4 -9.60 23.16 -18.76
C THR A 4 -8.40 22.21 -18.66
N LYS A 5 -7.29 22.52 -19.34
CA LYS A 5 -6.04 21.75 -19.25
C LYS A 5 -5.37 21.92 -17.89
N ALA A 6 -5.36 23.13 -17.34
CA ALA A 6 -4.83 23.39 -15.99
C ALA A 6 -5.62 22.65 -14.90
N GLY A 7 -6.96 22.63 -15.01
CA GLY A 7 -7.82 21.88 -14.09
C GLY A 7 -7.60 20.36 -14.15
N ALA A 8 -7.43 19.80 -15.36
CA ALA A 8 -7.14 18.38 -15.54
C ALA A 8 -5.76 17.99 -14.97
N ALA A 9 -4.73 18.81 -15.20
CA ALA A 9 -3.39 18.58 -14.64
C ALA A 9 -3.40 18.64 -13.11
N LEU A 10 -4.14 19.58 -12.52
CA LEU A 10 -4.30 19.68 -11.07
C LEU A 10 -5.00 18.44 -10.50
N ALA A 11 -6.07 17.98 -11.15
CA ALA A 11 -6.77 16.75 -10.75
C ALA A 11 -5.85 15.51 -10.83
N GLN A 12 -5.02 15.39 -11.87
CA GLN A 12 -4.03 14.32 -12.00
C GLN A 12 -2.98 14.37 -10.88
N HIS A 13 -2.46 15.55 -10.55
CA HIS A 13 -1.50 15.74 -9.46
C HIS A 13 -2.07 15.27 -8.10
N HIS A 14 -3.32 15.60 -7.81
CA HIS A 14 -3.99 15.13 -6.59
C HIS A 14 -4.21 13.63 -6.55
N LEU A 15 -4.53 13.05 -7.71
CA LEU A 15 -4.74 11.62 -7.82
C LEU A 15 -3.43 10.84 -7.68
N LEU A 16 -2.32 11.36 -8.21
CA LEU A 16 -0.99 10.75 -8.06
C LEU A 16 -0.62 10.58 -6.59
N TYR A 17 -0.97 11.52 -5.72
CA TYR A 17 -0.78 11.35 -4.27
C TYR A 17 -1.48 10.08 -3.74
N LEU A 18 -2.75 9.88 -4.11
CA LEU A 18 -3.48 8.65 -3.74
C LEU A 18 -2.80 7.39 -4.31
N VAL A 19 -2.37 7.44 -5.58
CA VAL A 19 -1.68 6.31 -6.23
C VAL A 19 -0.37 5.97 -5.50
N ASN A 20 0.47 6.97 -5.23
CA ASN A 20 1.77 6.79 -4.56
C ASN A 20 1.60 6.12 -3.18
N HIS A 21 0.60 6.53 -2.40
CA HIS A 21 0.45 6.09 -1.02
C HIS A 21 -0.37 4.79 -0.88
N VAL A 22 -1.41 4.60 -1.70
CA VAL A 22 -2.30 3.41 -1.67
C VAL A 22 -1.72 2.27 -2.52
N PHE A 23 -1.30 2.57 -3.75
CA PHE A 23 -0.83 1.57 -4.70
C PHE A 23 0.67 1.31 -4.61
N LEU A 24 1.46 2.33 -4.24
CA LEU A 24 2.91 2.22 -4.14
C LEU A 24 3.52 1.66 -5.46
N PRO A 25 3.35 2.40 -6.57
CA PRO A 25 3.88 2.00 -7.88
C PRO A 25 5.42 1.93 -7.85
N PRO A 26 6.07 1.27 -8.82
CA PRO A 26 7.53 1.15 -8.87
C PRO A 26 8.26 2.49 -8.97
N LYS A 27 7.68 3.46 -9.68
CA LYS A 27 8.19 4.82 -9.76
C LYS A 27 7.49 5.69 -8.72
N LEU A 28 8.25 6.12 -7.72
CA LEU A 28 7.79 7.00 -6.65
C LEU A 28 8.39 8.40 -6.80
N PRO A 29 7.81 9.42 -6.15
CA PRO A 29 8.37 10.77 -6.17
C PRO A 29 9.78 10.81 -5.57
N SER A 30 10.60 11.71 -6.08
CA SER A 30 11.97 11.95 -5.59
C SER A 30 12.04 12.86 -4.36
N GLY A 31 10.94 13.53 -4.03
CA GLY A 31 10.81 14.48 -2.92
C GLY A 31 9.38 14.50 -2.39
N ASP A 32 9.20 15.19 -1.27
CA ASP A 32 7.93 15.28 -0.55
C ASP A 32 6.76 15.68 -1.48
N ASP A 33 5.68 14.91 -1.42
CA ASP A 33 4.43 15.15 -2.15
C ASP A 33 3.26 15.46 -1.20
N GLU A 34 3.54 15.64 0.09
CA GLU A 34 2.54 15.89 1.11
C GLU A 34 2.18 17.37 1.23
N SER A 35 0.88 17.67 1.25
CA SER A 35 0.37 19.01 1.55
C SER A 35 -0.97 18.93 2.30
N PRO A 36 -1.44 20.01 2.94
CA PRO A 36 -2.76 20.03 3.59
C PRO A 36 -3.89 19.60 2.63
N THR A 37 -3.83 20.04 1.36
CA THR A 37 -4.78 19.66 0.32
C THR A 37 -4.73 18.17 0.02
N GLN A 38 -3.53 17.59 -0.13
CA GLN A 38 -3.39 16.16 -0.40
C GLN A 38 -3.88 15.29 0.77
N LYS A 39 -3.64 15.72 2.01
CA LYS A 39 -4.21 15.08 3.21
C LYS A 39 -5.73 15.12 3.21
N ALA A 40 -6.31 16.27 2.88
CA ALA A 40 -7.76 16.42 2.80
C ALA A 40 -8.37 15.49 1.74
N ILE A 41 -7.72 15.35 0.58
CA ILE A 41 -8.16 14.47 -0.51
C ILE A 41 -8.08 12.98 -0.11
N MET A 42 -7.02 12.56 0.58
CA MET A 42 -6.94 11.21 1.14
C MET A 42 -8.08 10.94 2.13
N LEU A 43 -8.34 11.88 3.04
CA LEU A 43 -9.41 11.77 4.03
C LEU A 43 -10.79 11.70 3.37
N SER A 44 -11.10 12.62 2.45
CA SER A 44 -12.39 12.63 1.75
C SER A 44 -12.59 11.37 0.92
N THR A 45 -11.56 10.91 0.20
CA THR A 45 -11.65 9.69 -0.61
C THR A 45 -11.97 8.45 0.25
N VAL A 46 -11.33 8.32 1.42
CA VAL A 46 -11.61 7.23 2.35
C VAL A 46 -13.00 7.37 2.98
N TYR A 47 -13.38 8.58 3.39
CA TYR A 47 -14.68 8.86 3.97
C TYR A 47 -15.83 8.56 3.01
N ASP A 48 -15.74 9.05 1.77
CA ASP A 48 -16.78 8.82 0.77
C ASP A 48 -16.89 7.32 0.44
N ALA A 49 -15.76 6.59 0.45
CA ALA A 49 -15.77 5.14 0.27
C ALA A 49 -16.45 4.41 1.44
N LEU A 50 -16.22 4.85 2.68
CA LEU A 50 -16.88 4.31 3.86
C LEU A 50 -18.39 4.59 3.83
N ALA A 51 -18.79 5.82 3.47
CA ALA A 51 -20.19 6.21 3.36
C ALA A 51 -20.95 5.39 2.30
N THR A 52 -20.28 4.98 1.22
CA THR A 52 -20.91 4.16 0.16
C THR A 52 -21.10 2.70 0.56
N ILE A 53 -20.28 2.17 1.49
CA ILE A 53 -20.39 0.80 1.99
C ILE A 53 -21.33 0.70 3.20
N SER A 54 -21.56 1.81 3.93
CA SER A 54 -22.46 1.97 5.08
C SER A 54 -22.43 0.86 6.13
N VAL A 55 -21.46 0.98 7.05
CA VAL A 55 -21.64 0.61 8.46
C VAL A 55 -21.70 1.95 9.22
N ARG A 56 -22.63 2.11 10.16
CA ARG A 56 -22.71 3.28 11.06
C ARG A 56 -21.33 3.57 11.68
N THR A 57 -20.59 4.52 11.12
CA THR A 57 -19.45 5.17 11.78
C THR A 57 -19.78 6.64 11.85
N GLN A 58 -20.40 7.03 12.96
CA GLN A 58 -20.58 8.43 13.32
C GLN A 58 -19.21 9.07 13.61
N ASP A 59 -19.08 10.28 13.07
CA ASP A 59 -18.15 11.36 13.41
C ASP A 59 -16.66 11.21 13.03
N ASN A 60 -16.36 11.67 11.82
CA ASN A 60 -15.02 12.07 11.40
C ASN A 60 -14.71 13.48 11.91
N ILE A 61 -13.74 13.59 12.84
CA ILE A 61 -13.18 14.88 13.22
C ILE A 61 -12.05 15.26 12.26
N GLN A 62 -12.34 16.20 11.36
CA GLN A 62 -11.31 17.13 10.89
C GLN A 62 -10.73 17.88 12.10
N PHE A 63 -9.41 18.04 12.14
CA PHE A 63 -8.70 18.83 13.15
C PHE A 63 -9.12 20.30 13.11
N ASP A 64 -10.23 20.59 13.77
CA ASP A 64 -10.59 21.88 14.29
C ASP A 64 -10.56 21.74 15.82
N LYS A 65 -9.77 22.59 16.48
CA LYS A 65 -9.61 22.59 17.93
C LYS A 65 -10.97 22.65 18.64
N CYS A 66 -11.90 23.42 18.09
CA CYS A 66 -13.25 23.54 18.64
C CYS A 66 -14.04 22.23 18.46
N LYS A 67 -13.97 21.60 17.29
CA LYS A 67 -14.66 20.31 17.03
C LYS A 67 -14.10 19.16 17.85
N LEU A 68 -12.78 19.12 18.04
CA LEU A 68 -12.14 18.10 18.88
C LEU A 68 -12.56 18.23 20.34
N ASN A 69 -12.58 19.46 20.87
CA ASN A 69 -13.07 19.74 22.22
C ASN A 69 -14.53 19.31 22.37
N VAL A 70 -15.40 19.72 21.44
CA VAL A 70 -16.82 19.35 21.46
C VAL A 70 -16.99 17.84 21.46
N THR A 71 -16.31 17.12 20.56
CA THR A 71 -16.52 15.67 20.44
C THR A 71 -16.01 14.91 21.66
N ILE A 72 -14.84 15.28 22.21
CA ILE A 72 -14.33 14.64 23.42
C ILE A 72 -15.24 14.94 24.61
N LEU A 73 -15.76 16.16 24.72
CA LEU A 73 -16.74 16.52 25.76
C LEU A 73 -18.03 15.70 25.61
N GLU A 74 -18.55 15.54 24.40
CA GLU A 74 -19.70 14.67 24.14
C GLU A 74 -19.42 13.22 24.54
N MET A 75 -18.23 12.69 24.23
CA MET A 75 -17.83 11.33 24.59
C MET A 75 -17.77 11.12 26.11
N VAL A 76 -17.22 12.12 26.82
CA VAL A 76 -17.22 12.15 28.29
C VAL A 76 -18.64 12.18 28.84
N ASN A 77 -19.52 12.96 28.20
CA ASN A 77 -20.94 13.09 28.56
C ASN A 77 -21.80 11.88 28.11
N GLY A 78 -21.17 10.80 27.64
CA GLY A 78 -21.85 9.53 27.37
C GLY A 78 -22.08 9.22 25.89
N LYS A 79 -21.71 10.11 24.96
CA LYS A 79 -21.80 9.82 23.52
C LYS A 79 -20.82 8.69 23.15
N LEU A 80 -21.37 7.56 22.75
CA LEU A 80 -20.57 6.44 22.24
C LEU A 80 -19.93 6.83 20.91
N GLY A 81 -18.72 6.34 20.66
CA GLY A 81 -18.03 6.63 19.40
C GLY A 81 -16.53 6.54 19.51
N PHE A 82 -15.85 7.10 18.52
CA PHE A 82 -14.40 7.12 18.46
C PHE A 82 -13.89 8.37 17.77
N VAL A 83 -12.64 8.70 18.06
CA VAL A 83 -11.91 9.82 17.45
C VAL A 83 -10.51 9.34 17.10
N VAL A 84 -10.05 9.71 15.90
CA VAL A 84 -8.71 9.35 15.42
C VAL A 84 -7.92 10.62 15.16
N LEU A 85 -6.74 10.73 15.76
CA LEU A 85 -5.89 11.90 15.72
C LEU A 85 -4.53 11.58 15.08
N HIS A 86 -4.13 12.42 14.13
CA HIS A 86 -2.80 12.42 13.55
C HIS A 86 -1.93 13.48 14.24
N ILE A 87 -1.07 13.06 15.17
CA ILE A 87 -0.19 13.96 15.91
C ILE A 87 1.17 13.99 15.20
N VAL A 88 1.24 14.76 14.12
CA VAL A 88 2.37 14.83 13.18
C VAL A 88 3.69 15.14 13.91
N LYS A 89 3.69 16.14 14.80
CA LYS A 89 4.90 16.61 15.51
C LYS A 89 5.46 15.57 16.49
N GLN A 90 4.67 14.55 16.83
CA GLN A 90 5.06 13.45 17.72
C GLN A 90 5.11 12.10 17.00
N ASN A 91 5.00 12.07 15.66
CA ASN A 91 5.03 10.84 14.86
C ASN A 91 4.03 9.76 15.38
N ALA A 92 2.85 10.19 15.79
CA ALA A 92 1.91 9.32 16.49
C ALA A 92 0.49 9.40 15.93
N GLY A 93 -0.17 8.23 15.94
CA GLY A 93 -1.60 8.09 15.86
C GLY A 93 -2.16 7.92 17.26
N VAL A 94 -3.27 8.61 17.52
CA VAL A 94 -4.07 8.39 18.73
C VAL A 94 -5.47 8.00 18.30
N MET A 95 -6.00 6.94 18.86
CA MET A 95 -7.40 6.59 18.70
C MET A 95 -8.04 6.55 20.09
N ILE A 96 -9.07 7.37 20.27
CA ILE A 96 -9.84 7.48 21.50
C ILE A 96 -11.18 6.81 21.23
N ILE A 97 -11.60 5.88 22.08
CA ILE A 97 -12.86 5.15 21.91
C ILE A 97 -13.66 5.23 23.19
N ARG A 98 -14.93 5.60 23.05
CA ARG A 98 -15.93 5.56 24.11
C ARG A 98 -16.88 4.40 23.87
N THR A 99 -16.87 3.46 24.82
CA THR A 99 -17.82 2.33 24.91
C THR A 99 -18.87 2.63 25.97
N LEU A 100 -19.62 1.67 26.50
CA LEU A 100 -20.58 1.94 27.60
C LEU A 100 -19.85 2.11 28.93
N ASP A 101 -18.85 1.27 29.19
CA ASP A 101 -18.19 1.06 30.49
C ASP A 101 -16.85 1.80 30.63
N LYS A 102 -16.19 2.12 29.51
CA LYS A 102 -14.85 2.70 29.53
C LYS A 102 -14.59 3.71 28.42
N MET A 103 -13.52 4.47 28.61
CA MET A 103 -12.84 5.26 27.59
C MET A 103 -11.43 4.69 27.37
N GLN A 104 -11.10 4.35 26.14
CA GLN A 104 -9.84 3.71 25.77
C GLN A 104 -9.02 4.65 24.88
N LEU A 105 -7.71 4.70 25.15
CA LEU A 105 -6.72 5.40 24.34
C LEU A 105 -5.75 4.37 23.74
N ASP A 106 -5.68 4.38 22.42
CA ASP A 106 -4.75 3.59 21.63
C ASP A 106 -3.70 4.52 21.03
N LEU A 107 -2.44 4.25 21.32
CA LEU A 107 -1.30 5.11 20.98
C LEU A 107 -0.33 4.28 20.13
N PHE A 108 0.06 4.80 18.97
CA PHE A 108 0.95 4.07 18.07
C PHE A 108 1.81 4.98 17.20
N GLU A 109 3.05 4.59 16.99
CA GLU A 109 3.98 5.25 16.08
C GLU A 109 3.50 5.11 14.62
N LEU A 110 3.59 6.18 13.82
CA LEU A 110 3.17 6.13 12.42
C LEU A 110 4.32 5.83 11.46
N SER A 111 5.49 6.42 11.67
CA SER A 111 6.62 6.30 10.74
C SER A 111 7.90 5.84 11.43
N PRO A 112 8.55 4.77 10.98
CA PRO A 112 9.84 4.38 11.52
C PRO A 112 10.95 5.37 11.13
N ARG A 113 12.00 5.42 11.96
CA ARG A 113 13.22 6.22 11.70
C ARG A 113 13.89 5.84 10.37
N ASN A 114 14.53 6.81 9.72
CA ASN A 114 15.22 6.61 8.43
C ASN A 114 16.19 5.43 8.47
N LYS A 115 17.01 5.32 9.53
CA LYS A 115 17.95 4.20 9.71
C LYS A 115 17.25 2.84 9.61
N ASN A 116 16.09 2.71 10.24
CA ASN A 116 15.34 1.45 10.26
C ASN A 116 14.74 1.19 8.87
N THR A 117 14.12 2.20 8.26
CA THR A 117 13.53 2.10 6.92
C THR A 117 14.55 1.69 5.86
N MET A 118 15.73 2.33 5.86
CA MET A 118 16.78 2.08 4.87
C MET A 118 17.50 0.74 5.08
N ALA A 119 17.55 0.24 6.32
CA ALA A 119 18.17 -1.05 6.63
C ALA A 119 17.28 -2.25 6.29
N SER A 120 15.95 -2.06 6.18
CA SER A 120 15.01 -3.13 5.85
C SER A 120 14.90 -3.31 4.34
N ALA A 121 15.24 -4.50 3.84
CA ALA A 121 15.00 -4.87 2.44
C ALA A 121 13.50 -5.13 2.12
N GLY A 122 12.58 -4.85 3.04
CA GLY A 122 11.17 -5.19 2.86
C GLY A 122 10.22 -4.67 3.93
N ARG A 123 9.22 -5.50 4.28
CA ARG A 123 8.11 -5.11 5.16
C ARG A 123 8.48 -5.21 6.64
N PHE A 124 8.11 -4.21 7.43
CA PHE A 124 8.15 -4.27 8.88
C PHE A 124 6.96 -5.02 9.42
N ARG A 125 7.16 -5.88 10.41
CA ARG A 125 6.08 -6.44 11.22
C ARG A 125 5.95 -5.60 12.49
N ARG A 126 4.83 -4.89 12.63
CA ARG A 126 4.56 -3.95 13.73
C ARG A 126 3.24 -4.32 14.41
N TYR A 127 3.18 -4.17 15.73
CA TYR A 127 1.96 -4.41 16.50
C TYR A 127 1.21 -3.09 16.68
N PHE A 128 -0.11 -3.11 16.45
CA PHE A 128 -0.97 -1.94 16.58
C PHE A 128 -2.20 -2.23 17.45
N PRO A 129 -2.54 -1.35 18.40
CA PRO A 129 -1.75 -0.18 18.81
C PRO A 129 -0.46 -0.59 19.55
N GLY A 130 0.51 0.31 19.62
CA GLY A 130 1.75 0.07 20.38
C GLY A 130 1.50 0.10 21.89
N VAL A 131 0.59 0.98 22.32
CA VAL A 131 0.10 1.06 23.69
C VAL A 131 -1.42 1.20 23.66
N ALA A 132 -2.11 0.47 24.55
CA ALA A 132 -3.53 0.61 24.78
C ALA A 132 -3.80 0.71 26.28
N ILE A 133 -4.47 1.79 26.69
CA ILE A 133 -4.85 2.05 28.07
C ILE A 133 -6.33 2.41 28.15
N ALA A 134 -7.01 1.98 29.20
CA ALA A 134 -8.43 2.29 29.40
C ALA A 134 -8.71 2.76 30.82
N MET A 135 -9.62 3.72 30.93
CA MET A 135 -10.20 4.21 32.19
C MET A 135 -11.67 3.80 32.27
N ARG A 136 -12.12 3.37 33.45
CA ARG A 136 -13.55 3.10 33.65
C ARG A 136 -14.29 4.42 33.84
N MET A 137 -15.58 4.44 33.52
CA MET A 137 -16.38 5.65 33.65
C MET A 137 -16.43 6.20 35.07
N GLU A 138 -16.60 5.32 36.05
CA GLU A 138 -16.60 5.66 37.48
C GLU A 138 -15.32 6.39 37.94
N ASP A 139 -14.19 6.16 37.28
CA ASP A 139 -12.90 6.75 37.69
C ASP A 139 -12.82 8.26 37.33
N TYR A 140 -13.70 8.78 36.45
CA TYR A 140 -13.71 10.19 36.01
C TYR A 140 -15.06 10.91 35.94
N ILE A 141 -16.21 10.23 36.09
CA ILE A 141 -17.53 10.87 36.20
C ILE A 141 -17.46 11.88 37.37
N GLY A 142 -17.55 13.19 37.05
CA GLY A 142 -17.49 14.29 38.02
C GLY A 142 -16.23 15.17 37.99
N LYS A 143 -15.18 14.83 37.21
CA LYS A 143 -13.92 15.60 37.16
C LYS A 143 -13.82 16.43 35.87
N THR A 144 -14.53 17.55 35.76
CA THR A 144 -14.42 18.50 34.61
C THR A 144 -12.96 18.93 34.36
N ASN A 145 -12.17 19.10 35.42
CA ASN A 145 -10.74 19.44 35.36
C ASN A 145 -9.89 18.36 34.68
N PHE A 146 -10.30 17.10 34.73
CA PHE A 146 -9.57 15.99 34.11
C PHE A 146 -9.63 16.09 32.59
N VAL A 147 -10.83 16.27 32.02
CA VAL A 147 -11.04 16.40 30.57
C VAL A 147 -10.31 17.61 30.00
N SER A 148 -10.39 18.75 30.69
CA SER A 148 -9.65 19.95 30.31
C SER A 148 -8.13 19.69 30.27
N SER A 149 -7.62 18.90 31.22
CA SER A 149 -6.21 18.50 31.27
C SER A 149 -5.81 17.58 30.11
N ILE A 150 -6.66 16.61 29.73
CA ILE A 150 -6.46 15.75 28.54
C ILE A 150 -6.38 16.61 27.29
N LEU A 151 -7.37 17.48 27.09
CA LEU A 151 -7.47 18.32 25.90
C LEU A 151 -6.29 19.29 25.81
N SER A 152 -5.92 19.92 26.92
CA SER A 152 -4.75 20.81 26.99
C SER A 152 -3.47 20.07 26.65
N MET A 153 -3.27 18.85 27.16
CA MET A 153 -2.13 18.01 26.81
C MET A 153 -2.12 17.66 25.32
N LEU A 154 -3.18 17.05 24.80
CA LEU A 154 -3.26 16.61 23.40
C LEU A 154 -3.07 17.79 22.45
N TYR A 155 -3.66 18.95 22.78
CA TYR A 155 -3.47 20.18 22.03
C TYR A 155 -2.01 20.63 22.02
N LYS A 156 -1.33 20.65 23.18
CA LYS A 156 0.10 21.01 23.26
C LYS A 156 0.96 20.05 22.43
N LEU A 157 0.74 18.74 22.57
CA LEU A 157 1.50 17.72 21.84
C LEU A 157 1.26 17.78 20.32
N ALA A 158 0.05 18.12 19.88
CA ALA A 158 -0.27 18.35 18.48
C ALA A 158 0.31 19.65 17.93
N SER A 159 0.39 20.70 18.75
CA SER A 159 0.70 22.07 18.30
C SER A 159 2.18 22.41 18.38
N ALA A 160 2.97 21.77 19.25
CA ALA A 160 4.37 22.14 19.49
C ALA A 160 5.36 21.03 19.13
N LYS A 161 6.57 21.43 18.73
CA LYS A 161 7.73 20.51 18.67
C LYS A 161 8.22 20.32 20.10
N THR A 162 8.56 19.08 20.49
CA THR A 162 9.14 18.81 21.81
C THR A 162 10.67 18.76 21.71
N PRO A 163 11.41 19.61 22.44
CA PRO A 163 12.87 19.59 22.45
C PRO A 163 13.41 18.21 22.84
N GLY A 164 14.44 17.73 22.13
CA GLY A 164 15.13 16.47 22.45
C GLY A 164 14.50 15.21 21.84
N PHE A 165 13.33 15.30 21.19
CA PHE A 165 12.65 14.14 20.58
C PHE A 165 12.89 14.00 19.07
N TYR A 166 13.58 14.99 18.48
CA TYR A 166 14.04 14.92 17.10
C TYR A 166 15.45 14.34 17.07
N PRO A 167 15.75 13.39 16.17
CA PRO A 167 17.12 12.95 15.92
C PRO A 167 18.02 14.16 15.63
N LYS A 168 19.26 14.13 16.09
CA LYS A 168 20.21 15.23 15.88
C LYS A 168 21.20 14.87 14.76
N VAL A 169 21.60 15.86 13.99
CA VAL A 169 22.68 15.79 12.99
C VAL A 169 23.76 16.80 13.35
N LYS A 170 25.03 16.40 13.19
CA LYS A 170 26.16 17.30 13.37
C LYS A 170 26.44 18.03 12.05
N LYS A 171 26.37 19.36 12.04
CA LYS A 171 26.71 20.22 10.90
C LYS A 171 27.64 21.33 11.38
N ALA A 172 28.77 21.53 10.69
CA ALA A 172 29.77 22.55 11.03
C ALA A 172 30.14 22.55 12.54
N GLY A 173 30.28 21.36 13.14
CA GLY A 173 30.62 21.21 14.57
C GLY A 173 29.45 21.31 15.55
N GLN A 174 28.30 21.87 15.16
CA GLN A 174 27.11 22.04 16.01
C GLN A 174 26.05 20.96 15.73
N PHE A 175 25.18 20.69 16.72
CA PHE A 175 24.08 19.73 16.60
C PHE A 175 22.76 20.44 16.29
N TYR A 176 22.11 20.02 15.22
CA TYR A 176 20.80 20.53 14.78
C TYR A 176 19.77 19.40 14.77
N ASP A 177 18.49 19.74 14.86
CA ASP A 177 17.42 18.78 14.61
C ASP A 177 17.49 18.30 13.15
N GLU A 178 17.50 16.99 12.96
CA GLU A 178 17.43 16.35 11.66
C GLU A 178 15.96 16.25 11.23
N GLU A 179 15.47 17.33 10.63
CA GLU A 179 14.08 17.46 10.21
C GLU A 179 13.65 16.42 9.16
N ARG A 180 14.59 15.84 8.40
CA ARG A 180 14.29 14.80 7.40
C ARG A 180 14.07 13.43 8.03
N ASN A 181 14.28 13.28 9.33
CA ASN A 181 14.04 12.05 10.06
C ASN A 181 12.79 12.19 10.94
N THR A 182 12.20 11.06 11.33
CA THR A 182 10.95 11.06 12.09
C THR A 182 11.23 11.33 13.57
N PRO A 183 10.42 12.17 14.23
CA PRO A 183 10.53 12.35 15.68
C PRO A 183 10.20 11.05 16.42
N SER A 184 10.73 10.94 17.63
CA SER A 184 10.42 9.83 18.52
C SER A 184 8.96 9.87 18.95
N PRO A 185 8.22 8.75 18.92
CA PRO A 185 6.84 8.69 19.42
C PRO A 185 6.75 8.79 20.95
N HIS A 186 7.89 8.88 21.66
CA HIS A 186 7.98 8.67 23.10
C HIS A 186 7.10 9.58 23.96
N ASN A 187 6.90 10.83 23.52
CA ASN A 187 5.96 11.75 24.19
C ASN A 187 4.52 11.25 24.13
N MET A 188 4.18 10.49 23.11
CA MET A 188 2.84 9.97 22.90
C MET A 188 2.67 8.58 23.48
N THR A 189 3.69 7.73 23.47
CA THR A 189 3.57 6.35 23.96
C THR A 189 3.95 6.20 25.43
N GLU A 190 4.92 6.94 25.95
CA GLU A 190 5.43 6.76 27.32
C GLU A 190 4.95 7.89 28.23
N PHE A 191 5.08 9.16 27.82
CA PHE A 191 4.63 10.28 28.64
C PHE A 191 3.12 10.28 28.87
N VAL A 192 2.31 10.09 27.80
CA VAL A 192 0.85 9.99 27.93
C VAL A 192 0.45 8.81 28.82
N THR A 193 1.12 7.66 28.67
CA THR A 193 0.87 6.49 29.51
C THR A 193 1.22 6.75 30.97
N ALA A 194 2.34 7.40 31.25
CA ALA A 194 2.73 7.77 32.60
C ALA A 194 1.74 8.78 33.21
N PHE A 195 1.32 9.77 32.44
CA PHE A 195 0.37 10.79 32.89
C PHE A 195 -1.01 10.19 33.23
N PHE A 196 -1.49 9.24 32.43
CA PHE A 196 -2.76 8.56 32.66
C PHE A 196 -2.66 7.32 33.55
N GLY A 197 -1.46 6.86 33.88
CA GLY A 197 -1.22 5.66 34.67
C GLY A 197 -2.02 5.57 35.97
N PRO A 198 -2.18 6.66 36.76
CA PRO A 198 -2.96 6.62 37.99
C PRO A 198 -4.46 6.32 37.82
N VAL A 199 -5.02 6.54 36.61
CA VAL A 199 -6.47 6.42 36.35
C VAL A 199 -6.79 5.46 35.20
N THR A 200 -5.78 4.79 34.64
CA THR A 200 -5.96 3.84 33.54
C THR A 200 -5.32 2.49 33.85
N LYS A 201 -5.82 1.46 33.18
CA LYS A 201 -5.21 0.12 33.16
C LYS A 201 -4.81 -0.25 31.73
N PRO A 202 -3.70 -0.98 31.53
CA PRO A 202 -3.36 -1.53 30.23
C PRO A 202 -4.45 -2.46 29.70
N VAL A 203 -4.74 -2.39 28.41
CA VAL A 203 -5.71 -3.27 27.74
C VAL A 203 -4.95 -4.44 27.13
N LYS A 204 -5.27 -5.67 27.58
CA LYS A 204 -4.73 -6.90 27.00
C LYS A 204 -5.33 -7.16 25.62
N ASP A 205 -4.53 -7.72 24.72
CA ASP A 205 -4.94 -8.14 23.37
C ASP A 205 -5.68 -7.06 22.57
N ALA A 206 -5.28 -5.81 22.76
CA ALA A 206 -5.97 -4.64 22.20
C ALA A 206 -5.83 -4.51 20.66
N GLY A 207 -5.12 -5.41 20.00
CA GLY A 207 -4.49 -5.10 18.72
C GLY A 207 -4.18 -6.29 17.82
N PHE A 208 -3.43 -6.01 16.76
CA PHE A 208 -3.04 -6.98 15.76
C PHE A 208 -1.64 -6.71 15.21
N TRP A 209 -1.03 -7.76 14.67
CA TRP A 209 0.20 -7.64 13.89
C TRP A 209 -0.10 -7.18 12.47
N LYS A 210 0.62 -6.16 12.00
CA LYS A 210 0.51 -5.63 10.64
C LYS A 210 1.87 -5.62 9.95
N ASN A 211 1.87 -6.03 8.69
CA ASN A 211 3.00 -5.81 7.81
C ASN A 211 2.91 -4.41 7.19
N THR A 212 3.77 -3.48 7.60
CA THR A 212 3.90 -2.16 6.99
C THR A 212 5.02 -2.16 5.95
N ARG A 213 4.82 -1.41 4.87
CA ARG A 213 5.85 -1.17 3.86
C ARG A 213 6.08 0.33 3.86
N ASP A 214 7.21 0.72 4.40
CA ASP A 214 7.67 2.09 4.52
C ASP A 214 8.85 2.26 3.57
N GLU A 215 8.79 3.28 2.72
CA GLU A 215 9.82 3.58 1.72
C GLU A 215 10.16 5.06 1.82
N ILE A 216 11.43 5.37 1.58
CA ILE A 216 11.98 6.73 1.58
C ILE A 216 12.72 6.90 0.26
N MET A 217 12.30 7.87 -0.53
CA MET A 217 12.96 8.23 -1.78
C MET A 217 13.50 9.63 -1.63
N TRP A 218 14.75 9.82 -2.00
CA TRP A 218 15.40 11.13 -1.92
C TRP A 218 16.32 11.28 -3.11
N ASN A 219 16.03 12.27 -3.94
CA ASN A 219 16.92 12.70 -5.01
C ASN A 219 16.86 14.21 -5.12
N ASP A 220 17.92 14.87 -4.64
CA ASP A 220 18.13 16.32 -4.66
C ASP A 220 16.89 17.15 -4.28
N ALA A 221 16.24 16.78 -3.18
CA ALA A 221 15.04 17.45 -2.66
C ALA A 221 15.25 17.99 -1.25
N PHE A 222 14.51 19.05 -0.88
CA PHE A 222 14.55 19.62 0.47
C PHE A 222 14.12 18.59 1.53
N MET A 223 12.95 17.98 1.32
CA MET A 223 12.42 16.86 2.09
C MET A 223 12.33 15.60 1.22
N PRO A 224 12.67 14.42 1.76
CA PRO A 224 12.51 13.17 1.04
C PRO A 224 11.04 12.83 0.88
N TRP A 225 10.70 12.10 -0.19
CA TRP A 225 9.42 11.44 -0.25
C TRP A 225 9.38 10.31 0.78
N ARG A 226 8.29 10.24 1.53
CA ARG A 226 7.99 9.14 2.45
C ARG A 226 6.56 8.72 2.25
N ARG A 227 6.29 7.42 2.39
CA ARG A 227 4.92 6.93 2.44
C ARG A 227 4.10 7.61 3.55
N SER A 228 2.90 8.08 3.20
CA SER A 228 2.03 8.90 4.05
C SER A 228 1.76 8.26 5.42
N PRO A 229 2.13 8.93 6.53
CA PRO A 229 1.80 8.49 7.89
C PRO A 229 0.28 8.50 8.13
N LEU A 230 -0.43 9.46 7.52
CA LEU A 230 -1.89 9.54 7.53
C LEU A 230 -2.53 8.29 6.90
N TRP A 231 -1.97 7.79 5.80
CA TRP A 231 -2.46 6.55 5.20
C TRP A 231 -2.27 5.32 6.09
N LEU A 232 -1.18 5.26 6.87
CA LEU A 232 -1.04 4.20 7.88
C LEU A 232 -2.08 4.37 9.00
N LEU A 233 -2.26 5.60 9.51
CA LEU A 233 -3.23 5.91 10.55
C LEU A 233 -4.64 5.42 10.17
N LEU A 234 -5.11 5.78 8.98
CA LEU A 234 -6.42 5.37 8.47
C LEU A 234 -6.54 3.84 8.39
N ARG A 235 -5.51 3.17 7.85
CA ARG A 235 -5.50 1.71 7.75
C ARG A 235 -5.47 0.98 9.09
N VAL A 236 -4.85 1.57 10.11
CA VAL A 236 -4.79 1.01 11.46
C VAL A 236 -6.12 1.25 12.16
N ALA A 237 -6.62 2.49 12.15
CA ALA A 237 -7.89 2.85 12.79
C ALA A 237 -9.07 2.02 12.25
N MET A 238 -9.23 1.94 10.93
CA MET A 238 -10.32 1.13 10.33
C MET A 238 -10.22 -0.35 10.70
N GLN A 239 -9.00 -0.91 10.73
CA GLN A 239 -8.83 -2.31 11.10
C GLN A 239 -9.10 -2.53 12.60
N LEU A 240 -8.68 -1.61 13.49
CA LEU A 240 -8.97 -1.70 14.92
C LEU A 240 -10.48 -1.61 15.19
N LEU A 241 -11.19 -0.71 14.50
CA LEU A 241 -12.64 -0.56 14.63
C LEU A 241 -13.36 -1.86 14.27
N TRP A 242 -13.13 -2.38 13.08
CA TRP A 242 -13.81 -3.60 12.65
C TRP A 242 -13.39 -4.81 13.46
N HIS A 243 -12.11 -4.95 13.80
CA HIS A 243 -11.64 -6.06 14.64
C HIS A 243 -12.32 -6.10 16.00
N ARG A 244 -12.67 -4.94 16.56
CA ARG A 244 -13.33 -4.85 17.87
C ARG A 244 -14.85 -4.93 17.78
N GLN A 245 -15.44 -4.43 16.70
CA GLN A 245 -16.89 -4.55 16.45
C GLN A 245 -17.29 -5.98 16.11
N SER A 246 -16.44 -6.70 15.38
CA SER A 246 -16.63 -8.10 15.03
C SER A 246 -15.28 -8.83 15.07
N PRO A 247 -14.98 -9.57 16.14
CA PRO A 247 -13.75 -10.34 16.24
C PRO A 247 -13.59 -11.39 15.14
N GLU A 248 -14.70 -12.01 14.71
CA GLU A 248 -14.70 -13.07 13.70
C GLU A 248 -14.59 -12.52 12.27
N ASP A 249 -15.40 -11.52 11.92
CA ASP A 249 -15.49 -11.02 10.54
C ASP A 249 -14.76 -9.70 10.28
N GLY A 250 -14.34 -9.00 11.34
CA GLY A 250 -13.79 -7.65 11.22
C GLY A 250 -12.56 -7.56 10.33
N LEU A 251 -11.71 -8.58 10.32
CA LEU A 251 -10.57 -8.66 9.42
C LEU A 251 -11.00 -8.77 7.94
N ASN A 252 -12.05 -9.54 7.69
CA ASN A 252 -12.56 -9.74 6.34
C ASN A 252 -13.28 -8.49 5.84
N MET A 253 -14.06 -7.83 6.69
CA MET A 253 -14.66 -6.51 6.40
C MET A 253 -13.60 -5.46 6.08
N TYR A 254 -12.52 -5.39 6.87
CA TYR A 254 -11.38 -4.53 6.56
C TYR A 254 -10.78 -4.85 5.19
N LYS A 255 -10.56 -6.13 4.88
CA LYS A 255 -9.96 -6.53 3.59
C LYS A 255 -10.89 -6.22 2.40
N ALA A 256 -12.19 -6.42 2.56
CA ALA A 256 -13.23 -6.12 1.57
C ALA A 256 -13.29 -4.62 1.30
N PHE A 257 -13.33 -3.79 2.35
CA PHE A 257 -13.27 -2.34 2.22
C PHE A 257 -12.01 -1.89 1.47
N MET A 258 -10.84 -2.43 1.83
CA MET A 258 -9.59 -2.07 1.16
C MET A 258 -9.56 -2.48 -0.32
N LEU A 259 -10.25 -3.56 -0.69
CA LEU A 259 -10.45 -3.93 -2.10
C LEU A 259 -11.32 -2.89 -2.80
N TYR A 260 -12.48 -2.57 -2.23
CA TYR A 260 -13.40 -1.57 -2.76
C TYR A 260 -12.74 -0.20 -2.92
N LEU A 261 -12.07 0.31 -1.87
CA LEU A 261 -11.37 1.60 -1.90
C LEU A 261 -10.33 1.64 -3.02
N SER A 262 -9.55 0.57 -3.18
CA SER A 262 -8.55 0.49 -4.26
C SER A 262 -9.23 0.52 -5.63
N ALA A 263 -10.29 -0.26 -5.82
CA ALA A 263 -11.02 -0.32 -7.08
C ALA A 263 -11.72 1.02 -7.40
N ARG A 264 -12.24 1.72 -6.39
CA ARG A 264 -12.81 3.07 -6.53
C ARG A 264 -11.75 4.08 -6.97
N ILE A 265 -10.56 4.09 -6.36
CA ILE A 265 -9.47 4.98 -6.78
C ILE A 265 -9.06 4.67 -8.22
N LEU A 266 -8.96 3.39 -8.60
CA LEU A 266 -8.72 2.98 -9.99
C LEU A 266 -9.77 3.55 -10.96
N ARG A 267 -11.06 3.46 -10.63
CA ARG A 267 -12.11 4.05 -11.49
C ARG A 267 -11.94 5.56 -11.64
N ILE A 268 -11.69 6.27 -10.53
CA ILE A 268 -11.46 7.72 -10.55
C ILE A 268 -10.24 8.03 -11.44
N SER A 269 -9.18 7.23 -11.36
CA SER A 269 -8.00 7.37 -12.21
C SER A 269 -8.25 7.12 -13.69
N ALA A 270 -9.08 6.14 -14.02
CA ALA A 270 -9.48 5.88 -15.40
C ALA A 270 -10.29 7.06 -15.97
N ASN A 271 -11.22 7.62 -15.19
CA ASN A 271 -12.05 8.75 -15.61
C ASN A 271 -11.23 10.03 -15.84
N ILE A 272 -10.21 10.28 -15.01
CA ILE A 272 -9.28 11.41 -15.14
C ILE A 272 -8.20 11.16 -16.23
N ARG A 273 -8.17 9.96 -16.81
CA ARG A 273 -7.19 9.52 -17.82
C ARG A 273 -5.75 9.68 -17.34
N LEU A 274 -5.46 9.12 -16.17
CA LEU A 274 -4.08 8.95 -15.70
C LEU A 274 -3.29 8.08 -16.70
N ASP A 275 -1.96 8.20 -16.73
CA ASP A 275 -1.12 7.42 -17.65
C ASP A 275 -1.41 5.91 -17.56
N SER A 276 -1.38 5.25 -18.72
CA SER A 276 -1.73 3.83 -18.85
C SER A 276 -0.92 2.95 -17.87
N ASP A 277 0.37 3.24 -17.68
CA ASP A 277 1.23 2.47 -16.79
C ASP A 277 0.71 2.44 -15.34
N TYR A 278 0.29 3.60 -14.82
CA TYR A 278 -0.30 3.67 -13.48
C TYR A 278 -1.63 2.91 -13.42
N LEU A 279 -2.50 3.08 -14.42
CA LEU A 279 -3.78 2.37 -14.47
C LEU A 279 -3.60 0.86 -14.47
N GLU A 280 -2.62 0.35 -15.18
CA GLU A 280 -2.34 -1.09 -15.26
C GLU A 280 -1.74 -1.62 -13.96
N ILE A 281 -0.78 -0.92 -13.35
CA ILE A 281 -0.28 -1.26 -12.01
C ILE A 281 -1.42 -1.33 -11.00
N MET A 282 -2.33 -0.35 -11.05
CA MET A 282 -3.49 -0.30 -10.18
C MET A 282 -4.44 -1.47 -10.44
N ARG A 283 -4.78 -1.75 -11.71
CA ARG A 283 -5.59 -2.89 -12.14
C ARG A 283 -5.02 -4.21 -11.62
N PHE A 284 -3.74 -4.48 -11.86
CA PHE A 284 -3.09 -5.70 -11.38
C PHE A 284 -3.17 -5.84 -9.85
N LYS A 285 -2.99 -4.74 -9.11
CA LYS A 285 -3.08 -4.78 -7.64
C LYS A 285 -4.50 -5.07 -7.16
N VAL A 286 -5.52 -4.48 -7.79
CA VAL A 286 -6.94 -4.72 -7.48
C VAL A 286 -7.33 -6.15 -7.84
N ALA A 287 -7.04 -6.60 -9.06
CA ALA A 287 -7.33 -7.95 -9.54
C ALA A 287 -6.67 -9.03 -8.67
N ARG A 288 -5.39 -8.85 -8.35
CA ARG A 288 -4.66 -9.78 -7.46
C ARG A 288 -5.26 -9.79 -6.05
N ARG A 289 -5.72 -8.65 -5.54
CA ARG A 289 -6.36 -8.58 -4.22
C ARG A 289 -7.71 -9.27 -4.21
N ARG A 290 -8.53 -9.08 -5.25
CA ARG A 290 -9.79 -9.80 -5.45
C ARG A 290 -9.55 -11.31 -5.45
N LEU A 291 -8.63 -11.78 -6.29
CA LEU A 291 -8.27 -13.21 -6.37
C LEU A 291 -7.84 -13.78 -5.02
N LYS A 292 -7.00 -13.06 -4.26
CA LYS A 292 -6.56 -13.50 -2.93
C LYS A 292 -7.71 -13.64 -1.94
N LEU A 293 -8.72 -12.76 -2.01
CA LEU A 293 -9.84 -12.79 -1.09
C LEU A 293 -10.87 -13.84 -1.48
N THR A 294 -11.15 -14.04 -2.78
CA THR A 294 -12.05 -15.10 -3.25
C THR A 294 -11.45 -16.49 -3.12
N SER A 295 -10.14 -16.64 -3.34
CA SER A 295 -9.46 -17.94 -3.20
C SER A 295 -9.32 -18.35 -1.72
N ALA A 296 -9.12 -17.39 -0.82
CA ALA A 296 -9.13 -17.63 0.62
C ALA A 296 -10.54 -17.92 1.17
N GLY A 297 -11.59 -17.46 0.48
CA GLY A 297 -12.99 -17.74 0.82
C GLY A 297 -13.41 -19.20 0.66
N ARG A 298 -12.66 -20.03 -0.09
CA ARG A 298 -12.98 -21.47 -0.21
C ARG A 298 -12.74 -22.26 1.08
N SER A 299 -12.04 -21.68 2.05
CA SER A 299 -11.77 -22.29 3.37
C SER A 299 -12.31 -21.47 4.56
N SER A 300 -12.95 -20.32 4.33
CA SER A 300 -13.54 -19.49 5.39
C SER A 300 -15.03 -19.27 5.17
N GLN A 301 -15.86 -19.29 6.22
CA GLN A 301 -17.32 -19.03 6.17
C GLN A 301 -17.70 -17.61 5.67
N PHE A 302 -16.71 -16.73 5.46
CA PHE A 302 -16.93 -15.37 4.98
C PHE A 302 -16.96 -15.30 3.45
N GLU A 303 -18.11 -14.91 2.91
CA GLU A 303 -18.26 -14.49 1.51
C GLU A 303 -18.15 -12.97 1.40
N LEU A 304 -17.40 -12.50 0.38
CA LEU A 304 -17.36 -11.08 0.08
C LEU A 304 -18.77 -10.62 -0.35
N PRO A 305 -19.23 -9.43 0.09
CA PRO A 305 -20.51 -8.92 -0.38
C PRO A 305 -20.55 -8.84 -1.91
N GLU A 306 -21.57 -9.42 -2.51
CA GLU A 306 -21.73 -9.49 -3.96
C GLU A 306 -21.72 -8.08 -4.60
N SER A 307 -22.29 -7.09 -3.92
CA SER A 307 -22.25 -5.69 -4.33
C SER A 307 -20.82 -5.12 -4.45
N VAL A 308 -19.90 -5.55 -3.59
CA VAL A 308 -18.48 -5.17 -3.66
C VAL A 308 -17.81 -5.86 -4.84
N LEU A 309 -18.10 -7.15 -5.07
CA LEU A 309 -17.55 -7.91 -6.20
C LEU A 309 -18.00 -7.30 -7.54
N GLN A 310 -19.29 -7.05 -7.71
CA GLN A 310 -19.85 -6.43 -8.91
C GLN A 310 -19.28 -5.03 -9.16
N ALA A 311 -19.16 -4.20 -8.12
CA ALA A 311 -18.53 -2.89 -8.24
C ALA A 311 -17.06 -3.00 -8.67
N VAL A 312 -16.29 -3.92 -8.07
CA VAL A 312 -14.90 -4.16 -8.42
C VAL A 312 -14.75 -4.67 -9.85
N ASP A 313 -15.62 -5.59 -10.29
CA ASP A 313 -15.60 -6.16 -11.63
C ASP A 313 -15.93 -5.10 -12.69
N GLY A 314 -16.92 -4.26 -12.43
CA GLY A 314 -17.20 -3.08 -13.26
C GLY A 314 -16.02 -2.10 -13.33
N PHE A 315 -15.18 -2.03 -12.28
CA PHE A 315 -14.00 -1.16 -12.26
C PHE A 315 -12.76 -1.80 -12.91
N LEU A 316 -12.68 -3.14 -12.93
CA LEU A 316 -11.61 -3.90 -13.59
C LEU A 316 -11.85 -4.05 -15.10
N GLY A 317 -13.10 -3.97 -15.56
CA GLY A 317 -13.45 -4.03 -16.96
C GLY A 317 -12.85 -2.88 -17.78
N ASN A 318 -11.69 -3.12 -18.40
CA ASN A 318 -11.14 -2.28 -19.46
C ASN A 318 -10.52 -3.17 -20.55
N PRO A 319 -11.33 -3.74 -21.46
CA PRO A 319 -10.84 -4.66 -22.48
C PRO A 319 -9.77 -4.00 -23.37
N GLU A 320 -9.87 -2.70 -23.63
CA GLU A 320 -8.89 -1.94 -24.41
C GLU A 320 -7.54 -1.86 -23.69
N GLY A 321 -7.51 -1.40 -22.43
CA GLY A 321 -6.27 -1.30 -21.66
C GLY A 321 -5.57 -2.64 -21.46
N VAL A 322 -6.34 -3.68 -21.15
CA VAL A 322 -5.82 -5.05 -21.03
C VAL A 322 -5.21 -5.50 -22.37
N SER A 323 -5.87 -5.21 -23.48
CA SER A 323 -5.38 -5.56 -24.82
C SER A 323 -4.07 -4.83 -25.17
N MET A 324 -3.95 -3.57 -24.76
CA MET A 324 -2.73 -2.77 -24.95
C MET A 324 -1.54 -3.31 -24.15
N VAL A 325 -1.76 -3.78 -22.92
CA VAL A 325 -0.73 -4.44 -22.11
C VAL A 325 -0.29 -5.74 -22.76
N HIS A 326 -1.23 -6.59 -23.19
CA HIS A 326 -0.90 -7.85 -23.85
C HIS A 326 -0.11 -7.61 -25.14
N LEU A 327 -0.49 -6.61 -25.94
CA LEU A 327 0.27 -6.22 -27.12
C LEU A 327 1.71 -5.81 -26.76
N THR A 328 1.87 -4.99 -25.72
CA THR A 328 3.18 -4.52 -25.25
C THR A 328 4.05 -5.65 -24.72
N ILE A 329 3.49 -6.57 -23.93
CA ILE A 329 4.18 -7.78 -23.44
C ILE A 329 4.67 -8.62 -24.62
N MET A 330 3.85 -8.78 -25.66
CA MET A 330 4.23 -9.55 -26.84
C MET A 330 5.33 -8.86 -27.66
N GLU A 331 5.31 -7.54 -27.79
CA GLU A 331 6.41 -6.78 -28.41
C GLU A 331 7.71 -6.95 -27.62
N LEU A 332 7.66 -6.84 -26.29
CA LEU A 332 8.82 -7.08 -25.41
C LEU A 332 9.35 -8.50 -25.56
N TRP A 333 8.46 -9.50 -25.58
CA TRP A 333 8.83 -10.89 -25.81
C TRP A 333 9.55 -11.06 -27.14
N VAL A 334 9.03 -10.47 -28.24
CA VAL A 334 9.68 -10.51 -29.56
C VAL A 334 11.08 -9.90 -29.52
N VAL A 335 11.28 -8.80 -28.79
CA VAL A 335 12.60 -8.19 -28.63
C VAL A 335 13.54 -9.11 -27.85
N CYS A 336 13.10 -9.64 -26.70
CA CYS A 336 13.87 -10.58 -25.90
C CYS A 336 14.26 -11.82 -26.71
N ASP A 337 13.35 -12.35 -27.50
CA ASP A 337 13.56 -13.52 -28.35
C ASP A 337 14.61 -13.23 -29.45
N LYS A 338 14.53 -12.08 -30.12
CA LYS A 338 15.55 -11.66 -31.11
C LYS A 338 16.93 -11.53 -30.47
N LEU A 339 17.00 -10.97 -29.26
CA LEU A 339 18.26 -10.85 -28.51
C LEU A 339 18.81 -12.23 -28.13
N ALA A 340 17.95 -13.12 -27.62
CA ALA A 340 18.32 -14.48 -27.29
C ALA A 340 18.85 -15.25 -28.51
N ILE A 341 18.18 -15.15 -29.66
CA ILE A 341 18.63 -15.75 -30.93
C ILE A 341 19.97 -15.17 -31.39
N ARG A 342 20.19 -13.86 -31.23
CA ARG A 342 21.47 -13.24 -31.58
C ARG A 342 22.61 -13.79 -30.72
N SER A 343 22.37 -14.00 -29.43
CA SER A 343 23.34 -14.59 -28.51
C SER A 343 23.51 -16.09 -28.73
N GLN A 344 22.42 -16.80 -29.05
CA GLN A 344 22.34 -18.26 -29.18
C GLN A 344 21.55 -18.62 -30.45
N PRO A 345 22.22 -18.71 -31.61
CA PRO A 345 21.55 -18.85 -32.91
C PRO A 345 20.62 -20.05 -33.06
N PHE A 346 20.90 -21.16 -32.35
CA PHE A 346 20.09 -22.38 -32.40
C PHE A 346 18.66 -22.16 -31.86
N LEU A 347 18.43 -21.16 -31.01
CA LEU A 347 17.09 -20.83 -30.48
C LEU A 347 16.10 -20.42 -31.57
N ARG A 348 16.59 -20.13 -32.79
CA ARG A 348 15.76 -19.87 -33.96
C ARG A 348 14.91 -21.08 -34.35
N GLU A 349 15.39 -22.29 -34.10
CA GLU A 349 14.73 -23.56 -34.45
C GLU A 349 13.60 -23.92 -33.46
N TYR A 350 13.55 -23.27 -32.29
CA TYR A 350 12.59 -23.61 -31.23
C TYR A 350 11.29 -22.80 -31.36
N TRP A 351 10.15 -23.51 -31.38
CA TRP A 351 8.84 -22.89 -31.31
C TRP A 351 8.47 -22.57 -29.84
N PRO A 352 8.18 -21.31 -29.48
CA PRO A 352 7.83 -20.92 -28.11
C PRO A 352 6.44 -21.36 -27.67
N GLN A 353 5.64 -21.99 -28.54
CA GLN A 353 4.29 -22.47 -28.25
C GLN A 353 3.29 -21.40 -27.77
N ILE A 354 3.56 -20.12 -28.02
CA ILE A 354 2.64 -19.03 -27.71
C ILE A 354 1.47 -19.07 -28.71
N PRO A 355 0.22 -19.31 -28.27
CA PRO A 355 -0.89 -19.45 -29.20
C PRO A 355 -1.29 -18.11 -29.82
N ILE A 356 -1.13 -17.99 -31.15
CA ILE A 356 -1.37 -16.73 -31.88
C ILE A 356 -2.84 -16.28 -31.85
N HIS A 357 -3.78 -17.20 -31.58
CA HIS A 357 -5.20 -16.88 -31.48
C HIS A 357 -5.52 -16.00 -30.27
N LEU A 358 -4.69 -16.02 -29.21
CA LEU A 358 -4.80 -15.09 -28.08
C LEU A 358 -4.67 -13.62 -28.53
N LEU A 359 -4.02 -13.38 -29.67
CA LEU A 359 -3.84 -12.05 -30.26
C LEU A 359 -5.00 -11.63 -31.18
N GLN A 360 -6.04 -12.46 -31.33
CA GLN A 360 -7.24 -12.13 -32.11
C GLN A 360 -8.32 -11.45 -31.26
N SER A 361 -8.31 -11.68 -29.95
CA SER A 361 -9.28 -11.12 -29.00
C SER A 361 -8.87 -9.73 -28.46
N LEU A 362 -7.80 -9.13 -28.98
CA LEU A 362 -7.33 -7.82 -28.53
C LEU A 362 -8.24 -6.71 -29.06
N VAL A 363 -8.79 -5.92 -28.14
CA VAL A 363 -9.56 -4.70 -28.45
C VAL A 363 -8.58 -3.54 -28.56
N LEU A 364 -8.26 -3.13 -29.79
CA LEU A 364 -7.29 -2.08 -30.07
C LEU A 364 -7.99 -0.83 -30.63
N PRO A 365 -8.08 0.27 -29.86
CA PRO A 365 -8.88 1.43 -30.23
C PRO A 365 -8.27 2.27 -31.37
N PHE A 366 -6.97 2.12 -31.67
CA PHE A 366 -6.27 2.93 -32.68
C PHE A 366 -5.64 2.08 -33.79
N SER A 367 -5.64 2.62 -35.00
CA SER A 367 -5.04 1.98 -36.18
C SER A 367 -3.53 1.75 -36.03
N GLN A 368 -2.84 2.61 -35.28
CA GLN A 368 -1.40 2.46 -34.98
C GLN A 368 -1.13 1.17 -34.18
N ASP A 369 -2.02 0.81 -33.25
CA ASP A 369 -1.90 -0.40 -32.45
C ASP A 369 -2.18 -1.65 -33.28
N MET A 370 -3.06 -1.56 -34.28
CA MET A 370 -3.25 -2.62 -35.27
C MET A 370 -1.98 -2.87 -36.10
N VAL A 371 -1.24 -1.81 -36.44
CA VAL A 371 0.06 -1.93 -37.12
C VAL A 371 1.09 -2.62 -36.23
N ARG A 372 1.14 -2.24 -34.94
CA ARG A 372 1.99 -2.91 -33.93
C ARG A 372 1.66 -4.40 -33.81
N LEU A 373 0.37 -4.73 -33.68
CA LEU A 373 -0.10 -6.11 -33.63
C LEU A 373 0.28 -6.90 -34.90
N LYS A 374 0.17 -6.30 -36.08
CA LYS A 374 0.57 -6.93 -37.34
C LYS A 374 2.05 -7.32 -37.33
N LYS A 375 2.93 -6.48 -36.79
CA LYS A 375 4.37 -6.79 -36.66
C LYS A 375 4.62 -8.00 -35.76
N VAL A 376 3.93 -8.05 -34.61
CA VAL A 376 4.01 -9.20 -33.69
C VAL A 376 3.51 -10.47 -34.37
N LYS A 377 2.33 -10.45 -35.01
CA LYS A 377 1.78 -11.62 -35.72
C LYS A 377 2.72 -12.12 -36.81
N LEU A 378 3.27 -11.22 -37.63
CA LEU A 378 4.24 -11.58 -38.68
C LEU A 378 5.50 -12.23 -38.09
N TYR A 379 6.01 -11.72 -36.96
CA TYR A 379 7.16 -12.33 -36.30
C TYR A 379 6.88 -13.78 -35.88
N PHE A 380 5.75 -14.02 -35.21
CA PHE A 380 5.36 -15.36 -34.79
C PHE A 380 5.11 -16.30 -35.98
N GLN A 381 4.47 -15.83 -37.05
CA GLN A 381 4.28 -16.63 -38.27
C GLN A 381 5.61 -17.04 -38.91
N LEU A 382 6.54 -16.09 -39.06
CA LEU A 382 7.87 -16.38 -39.60
C LEU A 382 8.68 -17.30 -38.68
N LYS A 383 8.52 -17.17 -37.36
CA LYS A 383 9.17 -18.04 -36.39
C LYS A 383 8.61 -19.46 -36.45
N PHE A 384 7.28 -19.61 -36.57
CA PHE A 384 6.63 -20.91 -36.73
C PHE A 384 7.10 -21.64 -38.00
N GLN A 385 7.19 -20.91 -39.13
CA GLN A 385 7.67 -21.46 -40.39
C GLN A 385 9.13 -21.96 -40.35
N LYS A 386 9.95 -21.39 -39.46
CA LYS A 386 11.37 -21.74 -39.31
C LYS A 386 11.64 -22.72 -38.17
N ALA A 387 10.64 -23.00 -37.34
CA ALA A 387 10.80 -23.87 -36.20
C ALA A 387 10.79 -25.34 -36.65
N ASP A 388 11.65 -26.14 -36.03
CA ASP A 388 11.59 -27.58 -36.16
C ASP A 388 10.59 -28.11 -35.13
N LEU A 389 9.42 -28.53 -35.61
CA LEU A 389 8.32 -29.02 -34.76
C LEU A 389 8.63 -30.36 -34.09
N THR A 390 9.74 -31.02 -34.44
CA THR A 390 10.21 -32.22 -33.74
C THR A 390 10.99 -31.89 -32.47
N LEU A 391 11.35 -30.61 -32.26
CA LEU A 391 12.06 -30.17 -31.07
C LEU A 391 11.11 -29.98 -29.87
N PRO A 392 11.60 -30.26 -28.65
CA PRO A 392 10.84 -30.12 -27.41
C PRO A 392 10.54 -28.65 -27.07
N ASN A 393 9.55 -28.43 -26.20
CA ASN A 393 9.25 -27.09 -25.70
C ASN A 393 10.34 -26.64 -24.72
N ILE A 394 11.09 -25.58 -25.09
CA ILE A 394 12.16 -25.05 -24.25
C ILE A 394 11.69 -24.56 -22.87
N PHE A 395 10.40 -24.25 -22.68
CA PHE A 395 9.86 -23.76 -21.42
C PHE A 395 9.31 -24.86 -20.50
N ASP A 396 8.91 -26.01 -21.05
CA ASP A 396 8.26 -27.09 -20.29
C ASP A 396 9.11 -28.37 -20.20
N SER A 397 10.19 -28.46 -20.99
CA SER A 397 11.02 -29.66 -21.08
C SER A 397 12.23 -29.64 -20.13
N PHE A 398 12.18 -28.87 -19.04
CA PHE A 398 13.25 -28.89 -18.03
C PHE A 398 13.24 -30.21 -17.24
N GLY A 399 14.31 -31.02 -17.37
CA GLY A 399 14.54 -32.21 -16.55
C GLY A 399 14.06 -33.54 -17.12
N ASP A 400 13.62 -33.59 -18.39
CA ASP A 400 13.27 -34.85 -19.05
C ASP A 400 14.54 -35.62 -19.49
N ARG A 401 14.61 -36.90 -19.12
CA ARG A 401 15.80 -37.75 -19.28
C ARG A 401 16.04 -38.21 -20.72
N ASN A 402 15.07 -38.01 -21.61
CA ASN A 402 15.13 -38.40 -23.03
C ASN A 402 15.61 -37.27 -23.96
N LEU A 403 16.16 -36.18 -23.43
CA LEU A 403 16.48 -34.97 -24.18
C LEU A 403 17.92 -34.93 -24.72
N ASP A 404 18.31 -35.91 -25.52
CA ASP A 404 19.50 -35.80 -26.40
C ASP A 404 19.31 -34.75 -27.52
N LYS A 405 18.11 -34.17 -27.62
CA LYS A 405 17.71 -33.18 -28.64
C LYS A 405 17.73 -31.71 -28.18
N ILE A 406 17.89 -31.43 -26.88
CA ILE A 406 18.23 -30.05 -26.47
C ILE A 406 19.73 -29.88 -26.70
N LYS A 407 20.10 -29.31 -27.84
CA LYS A 407 21.48 -29.27 -28.35
C LYS A 407 22.56 -28.84 -27.35
N TYR A 408 22.26 -28.17 -26.23
CA TYR A 408 23.23 -27.89 -25.17
C TYR A 408 22.54 -27.72 -23.80
N PHE A 409 22.60 -28.73 -22.94
CA PHE A 409 22.38 -28.58 -21.50
C PHE A 409 23.66 -28.56 -20.61
N PRO A 410 24.90 -28.94 -21.03
CA PRO A 410 26.00 -29.01 -20.06
C PRO A 410 26.83 -27.73 -19.86
N ALA A 411 26.56 -26.59 -20.51
CA ALA A 411 27.43 -25.41 -20.44
C ALA A 411 26.91 -24.22 -19.60
N PHE A 412 25.64 -24.22 -19.19
CA PHE A 412 25.05 -23.04 -18.52
C PHE A 412 25.02 -23.14 -16.98
N LEU A 413 25.19 -24.34 -16.41
CA LEU A 413 25.18 -24.56 -14.95
C LEU A 413 26.53 -25.03 -14.37
N TYR A 414 27.55 -25.27 -15.20
CA TYR A 414 28.92 -25.58 -14.76
C TYR A 414 29.92 -24.59 -15.38
N ARG A 415 30.09 -23.43 -14.75
CA ARG A 415 31.39 -22.74 -14.71
C ARG A 415 31.98 -22.91 -13.31
N PRO A 416 32.85 -23.90 -13.07
CA PRO A 416 33.71 -23.86 -11.91
C PRO A 416 34.81 -22.83 -12.20
N SER A 417 34.67 -21.64 -11.60
CA SER A 417 35.65 -20.54 -11.46
C SER A 417 35.23 -19.22 -12.11
N GLU A 418 34.31 -18.51 -11.48
CA GLU A 418 34.33 -17.04 -11.41
C GLU A 418 33.32 -16.64 -10.32
N ARG A 419 33.82 -16.41 -9.10
CA ARG A 419 33.04 -15.78 -8.03
C ARG A 419 33.08 -14.27 -8.24
N PRO A 420 31.93 -13.60 -8.34
CA PRO A 420 31.83 -12.24 -7.85
C PRO A 420 30.82 -12.20 -6.70
N TRP A 421 31.27 -11.64 -5.59
CA TRP A 421 30.54 -11.31 -4.36
C TRP A 421 30.36 -12.45 -3.35
N GLY A 422 31.24 -12.45 -2.36
CA GLY A 422 31.19 -13.33 -1.20
C GLY A 422 29.95 -13.08 -0.35
N LEU A 423 29.12 -14.11 -0.25
CA LEU A 423 28.26 -14.38 0.89
C LEU A 423 28.39 -15.89 1.16
N SER A 424 28.97 -16.23 2.30
CA SER A 424 29.02 -17.58 2.83
C SER A 424 27.64 -17.99 3.32
N SER A 425 27.06 -19.01 2.68
CA SER A 425 25.92 -19.76 3.24
C SER A 425 26.30 -21.24 3.30
N ASN A 426 26.74 -21.67 4.48
CA ASN A 426 26.63 -23.06 4.89
C ASN A 426 25.15 -23.36 5.09
N ILE A 427 24.53 -24.09 4.17
CA ILE A 427 23.34 -24.88 4.45
C ILE A 427 23.60 -26.27 3.89
N ILE A 428 24.00 -27.15 4.80
CA ILE A 428 23.95 -28.60 4.64
C ILE A 428 22.46 -28.98 4.66
N ILE A 429 21.96 -29.56 3.59
CA ILE A 429 20.79 -30.44 3.65
C ILE A 429 21.36 -31.84 3.46
N ALA A 430 21.43 -32.58 4.57
CA ALA A 430 21.68 -34.01 4.57
C ALA A 430 20.40 -34.72 4.11
N ASN A 431 20.59 -35.84 3.40
CA ASN A 431 19.55 -36.81 3.03
C ASN A 431 18.82 -37.37 4.25
#